data_AF-A4AUD0-F1
#
_entry.id   AF-A4AUD0-F1
#
_cell.length_a   1.000
_cell.length_b   1.000
_cell.length_c   1.000
_cell.angle_alpha   90.00
_cell.angle_beta   90.00
_cell.angle_gamma   90.00
#
_symmetry.space_group_name_H-M   'P 1'
#
loop_
_entity.id
_entity.type
_entity.pdbx_description
1 polymer ?
#
loop_
_entity_poly.entity_id
_entity_poly.type
_entity_poly.pdbx_seq_one_letter_code
_entity_poly.pdbx_strand_id
1 'polypeptide(L)'
;MKNYLKYWIMAFVLIFASCKSDDINIDGPDVENPEKPNYKELKSDYIFNDDVLHTFELNLPEPSLQQINADPGAEQYVEGSLTFEGETIEKVGIRYKGS
;
A
#
# COMPACT_ATOMS: atom_id res chain seq x y z
N MET A 1 -37.70 21.89 12.17
CA MET A 1 -36.30 21.51 11.85
C MET A 1 -35.49 21.23 13.12
N LYS A 2 -35.87 20.23 13.94
CA LYS A 2 -35.11 19.85 15.16
C LYS A 2 -35.04 18.33 15.40
N ASN A 3 -35.49 17.52 14.44
CA ASN A 3 -35.66 16.08 14.65
C ASN A 3 -34.61 15.26 13.89
N TYR A 4 -34.04 15.79 12.80
CA TYR A 4 -33.02 15.09 12.00
C TYR A 4 -31.66 14.97 12.71
N LEU A 5 -31.32 15.90 13.60
CA LEU A 5 -30.07 15.86 14.38
C LEU A 5 -30.07 14.76 15.45
N LYS A 6 -31.25 14.40 15.99
CA LYS A 6 -31.41 13.27 16.94
C LYS A 6 -31.27 11.93 16.24
N TYR A 7 -31.81 11.78 15.03
CA TYR A 7 -31.68 10.53 14.27
C TYR A 7 -30.26 10.29 13.75
N TRP A 8 -29.49 11.36 13.50
CA TRP A 8 -28.08 11.22 13.11
C TRP A 8 -27.17 10.78 14.27
N ILE A 9 -27.42 11.27 15.49
CA ILE A 9 -26.68 10.83 16.70
C ILE A 9 -27.06 9.39 17.10
N MET A 10 -28.32 8.98 16.89
CA MET A 10 -28.74 7.58 17.12
C MET A 10 -28.17 6.59 16.08
N ALA A 11 -27.95 7.01 14.83
CA ALA A 11 -27.36 6.15 13.79
C ALA A 11 -25.85 5.90 13.99
N PHE A 12 -25.15 6.81 14.68
CA PHE A 12 -23.70 6.70 14.91
C PHE A 12 -23.34 5.74 16.06
N VAL A 13 -24.27 5.46 16.98
CA VAL A 13 -24.05 4.57 18.14
C VAL A 13 -24.23 3.08 17.79
N LEU A 14 -24.89 2.76 16.67
CA LEU A 14 -25.17 1.37 16.27
C LEU A 14 -24.06 0.69 15.45
N ILE A 15 -22.95 1.38 15.15
CA ILE A 15 -21.87 0.85 14.29
C ILE A 15 -20.66 0.33 15.11
N PHE A 16 -20.56 0.65 16.40
CA PHE A 16 -19.40 0.24 17.23
C PHE A 16 -19.58 -1.09 17.99
N ALA A 17 -20.67 -1.82 17.79
CA ALA A 17 -20.99 -3.03 18.55
C ALA A 17 -20.86 -4.33 17.75
N SER A 18 -19.89 -4.44 16.84
CA SER A 18 -19.59 -5.73 16.20
C SER A 18 -18.09 -5.94 16.00
N CYS A 19 -17.42 -6.33 17.09
CA CYS A 19 -16.44 -7.40 17.05
C CYS A 19 -16.31 -7.95 18.48
N LYS A 20 -17.01 -9.06 18.77
CA LYS A 20 -16.62 -9.94 19.87
C LYS A 20 -15.53 -10.83 19.30
N SER A 21 -14.31 -10.67 19.81
CA SER A 21 -13.24 -11.64 19.57
C SER A 21 -13.60 -12.90 20.35
N ASP A 22 -14.10 -13.91 19.64
CA ASP A 22 -14.19 -15.27 20.15
C ASP A 22 -12.75 -15.81 20.19
N ASP A 23 -12.21 -16.02 21.39
CA ASP A 23 -10.91 -16.67 21.60
C ASP A 23 -11.04 -18.16 21.24
N ILE A 24 -10.75 -18.50 19.98
CA ILE A 24 -10.64 -19.88 19.55
C ILE A 24 -9.18 -20.31 19.72
N ASN A 25 -8.91 -21.04 20.80
CA ASN A 25 -7.63 -21.71 21.02
C ASN A 25 -7.59 -23.00 20.18
N ILE A 26 -6.86 -22.96 19.06
CA ILE A 26 -6.58 -24.11 18.21
C ILE A 26 -5.07 -24.28 18.24
N ASP A 27 -4.60 -25.27 19.01
CA ASP A 27 -3.29 -25.90 18.78
C ASP A 27 -3.35 -26.58 17.39
N GLY A 28 -3.12 -25.77 16.36
CA GLY A 28 -2.99 -26.16 14.97
C GLY A 28 -1.53 -26.08 14.52
N PRO A 29 -1.15 -26.78 13.44
CA PRO A 29 0.22 -26.78 12.94
C PRO A 29 0.66 -25.33 12.68
N ASP A 30 1.86 -24.99 13.15
CA ASP A 30 2.51 -23.69 13.08
C ASP A 30 2.14 -22.95 11.77
N VAL A 31 1.15 -22.08 11.88
CA VAL A 31 0.74 -21.19 10.80
C VAL A 31 1.86 -20.19 10.71
N GLU A 32 2.71 -20.33 9.68
CA GLU A 32 3.75 -19.36 9.35
C GLU A 32 3.17 -17.95 9.53
N ASN A 33 3.60 -17.29 10.59
CA ASN A 33 3.33 -15.88 10.82
C ASN A 33 3.75 -15.16 9.53
N PRO A 34 2.87 -14.38 8.87
CA PRO A 34 3.25 -13.70 7.64
C PRO A 34 4.48 -12.84 7.96
N GLU A 35 5.65 -13.25 7.44
CA GLU A 35 6.88 -12.51 7.64
C GLU A 35 6.61 -11.07 7.23
N LYS A 36 6.93 -10.14 8.14
CA LYS A 36 6.73 -8.72 7.85
C LYS A 36 7.64 -8.35 6.68
N PRO A 37 7.17 -7.53 5.73
CA PRO A 37 7.97 -7.23 4.55
C PRO A 37 9.21 -6.41 4.93
N ASN A 38 10.34 -6.69 4.27
CA ASN A 38 11.64 -6.11 4.58
C ASN A 38 11.62 -4.58 4.51
N TYR A 39 10.86 -3.99 3.59
CA TYR A 39 10.76 -2.52 3.46
C TYR A 39 10.17 -1.82 4.70
N LYS A 40 9.55 -2.56 5.64
CA LYS A 40 9.05 -2.02 6.92
C LYS A 40 9.99 -2.22 8.10
N GLU A 41 10.90 -3.19 8.01
CA GLU A 41 11.73 -3.60 9.15
C GLU A 41 13.21 -3.20 8.95
N LEU A 42 13.70 -3.21 7.71
CA LEU A 42 15.07 -2.81 7.40
C LEU A 42 15.27 -1.29 7.48
N LYS A 43 16.50 -0.89 7.83
CA LYS A 43 16.90 0.51 7.82
C LYS A 43 17.19 0.99 6.41
N SER A 44 16.97 2.28 6.16
CA SER A 44 17.26 2.93 4.89
C SER A 44 18.72 2.82 4.45
N ASP A 45 19.67 2.70 5.38
CA ASP A 45 21.10 2.58 5.07
C ASP A 45 21.40 1.42 4.10
N TYR A 46 20.53 0.41 4.06
CA TYR A 46 20.64 -0.70 3.11
C TYR A 46 20.58 -0.26 1.64
N ILE A 47 19.65 0.62 1.28
CA ILE A 47 19.48 1.08 -0.12
C ILE A 47 20.49 2.15 -0.53
N PHE A 48 21.20 2.73 0.43
CA PHE A 48 22.23 3.76 0.23
C PHE A 48 23.65 3.22 0.40
N ASN A 49 23.82 1.89 0.36
CA ASN A 49 25.14 1.27 0.41
C ASN A 49 25.83 1.39 -0.96
N ASP A 50 26.86 2.25 -1.04
CA ASP A 50 27.62 2.52 -2.27
C ASP A 50 28.39 1.30 -2.82
N ASP A 51 28.62 0.26 -2.00
CA ASP A 51 29.29 -0.97 -2.41
C ASP A 51 28.34 -1.93 -3.18
N VAL A 52 27.03 -1.64 -3.20
CA VAL A 52 26.00 -2.49 -3.81
C VAL A 52 25.20 -1.71 -4.84
N LEU A 53 25.15 -2.24 -6.07
CA LEU A 53 24.27 -1.72 -7.11
C LEU A 53 22.93 -2.45 -7.08
N HIS A 54 21.95 -1.83 -6.46
CA HIS A 54 20.58 -2.32 -6.36
C HIS A 54 19.82 -2.24 -7.68
N THR A 55 18.94 -3.20 -7.94
CA THR A 55 17.99 -3.16 -9.07
C THR A 55 16.58 -2.93 -8.55
N PHE A 56 15.93 -1.89 -9.04
CA PHE A 56 14.53 -1.57 -8.74
C PHE A 56 13.69 -1.78 -9.99
N GLU A 57 12.75 -2.73 -9.94
CA GLU A 57 11.90 -3.07 -11.08
C GLU A 57 10.58 -2.32 -10.97
N LEU A 58 10.35 -1.39 -11.90
CA LEU A 58 9.08 -0.68 -12.03
C LEU A 58 8.20 -1.36 -13.06
N ASN A 59 7.01 -1.78 -12.66
CA ASN A 59 6.03 -2.39 -13.54
C ASN A 59 4.84 -1.46 -13.72
N LEU A 60 4.55 -1.08 -14.96
CA LEU A 60 3.37 -0.29 -15.30
C LEU A 60 2.45 -1.07 -16.23
N PRO A 61 1.13 -1.07 -15.98
CA PRO A 61 0.17 -1.47 -16.98
C PRO A 61 0.30 -0.60 -18.24
N GLU A 62 0.12 -1.20 -19.42
CA GLU A 62 0.18 -0.51 -20.70
C GLU A 62 -0.69 0.78 -20.75
N PRO A 63 -1.95 0.81 -20.23
CA PRO A 63 -2.73 2.03 -20.19
C PRO A 63 -2.10 3.14 -19.33
N SER A 64 -1.50 2.79 -18.18
CA SER A 64 -0.80 3.73 -17.32
C SER A 64 0.41 4.33 -18.02
N LEU A 65 1.18 3.49 -18.74
CA LEU A 65 2.32 3.92 -19.52
C LEU A 65 1.91 4.87 -20.66
N GLN A 66 0.85 4.54 -21.40
CA GLN A 66 0.30 5.41 -22.44
C GLN A 66 -0.15 6.77 -21.89
N GLN A 67 -0.75 6.79 -20.69
CA GLN A 67 -1.19 8.01 -20.04
C GLN A 67 -0.02 8.97 -19.77
N ILE A 68 1.07 8.50 -19.15
CA ILE A 68 2.24 9.36 -18.87
C ILE A 68 3.05 9.70 -20.13
N ASN A 69 2.95 8.89 -21.19
CA ASN A 69 3.56 9.18 -22.49
C ASN A 69 2.81 10.25 -23.31
N ALA A 70 1.52 10.47 -23.05
CA ALA A 70 0.72 11.43 -23.80
C ALA A 70 1.17 12.88 -23.55
N ASP A 71 1.58 13.19 -22.31
CA ASP A 71 2.18 14.48 -21.94
C ASP A 71 3.23 14.26 -20.83
N PRO A 72 4.48 13.94 -21.19
CA PRO A 72 5.55 13.66 -20.21
C PRO A 72 5.86 14.83 -19.28
N GLY A 73 5.56 16.07 -19.70
CA GLY A 73 5.79 17.30 -18.93
C GLY A 73 4.68 17.61 -17.92
N ALA A 74 3.55 16.89 -17.96
CA ALA A 74 2.43 17.11 -17.05
C ALA A 74 2.73 16.71 -15.59
N GLU A 75 3.83 16.00 -15.34
CA GLU A 75 4.24 15.49 -14.03
C GLU A 75 3.16 14.65 -13.32
N GLN A 76 2.29 14.00 -14.08
CA GLN A 76 1.19 13.20 -13.55
C GLN A 76 1.67 11.83 -13.04
N TYR A 77 1.16 11.44 -11.87
CA TYR A 77 1.35 10.10 -11.33
C TYR A 77 0.35 9.12 -11.93
N VAL A 78 0.82 7.93 -12.26
CA VAL A 78 0.00 6.75 -12.57
C VAL A 78 0.33 5.61 -11.61
N GLU A 79 -0.65 4.73 -11.40
CA GLU A 79 -0.47 3.54 -10.56
C GLU A 79 0.33 2.47 -11.31
N GLY A 80 1.26 1.85 -10.58
CA GLY A 80 2.03 0.67 -10.96
C GLY A 80 2.59 -0.02 -9.72
N SER A 81 3.52 -0.96 -9.91
CA SER A 81 4.19 -1.66 -8.82
C SER A 81 5.71 -1.51 -8.85
N LEU A 82 6.33 -1.67 -7.68
CA LEU A 82 7.78 -1.71 -7.49
C LEU A 82 8.16 -3.08 -6.93
N THR A 83 9.06 -3.78 -7.59
CA THR A 83 9.68 -5.01 -7.07
C THR A 83 11.14 -4.74 -6.71
N PHE A 84 11.53 -5.15 -5.50
CA PHE A 84 12.88 -5.01 -4.97
C PHE A 84 13.24 -6.27 -4.17
N GLU A 85 14.34 -6.93 -4.54
CA GLU A 85 14.84 -8.15 -3.87
C GLU A 85 13.77 -9.26 -3.69
N GLY A 86 12.88 -9.41 -4.66
CA GLY A 86 11.79 -10.40 -4.64
C GLY A 86 10.52 -9.97 -3.91
N GLU A 87 10.49 -8.79 -3.28
CA GLU A 87 9.28 -8.23 -2.67
C GLU A 87 8.62 -7.20 -3.58
N THR A 88 7.30 -7.31 -3.77
CA THR A 88 6.51 -6.38 -4.60
C THR A 88 5.61 -5.47 -3.76
N ILE A 89 5.69 -4.17 -4.02
CA ILE A 89 4.78 -3.15 -3.52
C ILE A 89 3.81 -2.78 -4.66
N GLU A 90 2.56 -3.24 -4.55
CA GLU A 90 1.58 -3.20 -5.65
C GLU A 90 1.03 -1.80 -6.00
N LYS A 91 1.06 -0.85 -5.08
CA LYS A 91 0.39 0.45 -5.23
C LYS A 91 1.36 1.61 -5.04
N VAL A 92 2.24 1.79 -6.02
CA VAL A 92 3.15 2.94 -6.07
C VAL A 92 2.72 3.92 -7.15
N GLY A 93 2.97 5.20 -6.90
CA GLY A 93 2.81 6.25 -7.90
C GLY A 93 4.10 6.43 -8.71
N ILE A 94 4.01 6.31 -10.03
CA ILE A 94 5.13 6.49 -10.95
C ILE A 94 4.84 7.70 -11.85
N ARG A 95 5.85 8.56 -12.06
CA ARG A 95 5.78 9.70 -12.98
C ARG A 95 7.13 9.98 -13.62
N TYR A 96 7.12 10.65 -14.77
CA TYR A 96 8.33 11.27 -15.28
C TYR A 96 8.79 12.42 -14.36
N LYS A 97 10.12 12.56 -14.27
CA LYS A 97 10.80 13.64 -13.57
C LYS A 97 11.93 14.16 -14.46
N GLY A 98 11.93 15.47 -14.71
CA GLY A 98 12.90 16.13 -15.59
C GLY A 98 12.26 17.28 -16.35
N SER A 99 13.09 18.07 -17.04
CA SER A 99 12.71 19.21 -17.87
C SER A 99 13.24 19.05 -19.29
#